data_AF-A0A1V9FI80-F1
#
_entry.id   AF-A0A1V9FI80-F1
#
_cell.length_a   1.000
_cell.length_b   1.000
_cell.length_c   1.000
_cell.angle_alpha   90.00
_cell.angle_beta   90.00
_cell.angle_gamma   90.00
#
_symmetry.space_group_name_H-M   'P 1'
#
loop_
_entity.id
_entity.type
_entity.pdbx_description
1 polymer ?
#
loop_
_entity_poly.entity_id
_entity_poly.type
_entity_poly.pdbx_seq_one_letter_code
_entity_poly.pdbx_strand_id
1 'polypeptide(L)'
;MKVSSALAGGLAGTLTVASMHEALRRITPDAPRMDKLDMDLLRKGLKSMHKKVPNENELQRWAVGGELLCDTAYYSLAAAGGRKRAWLYGAFLGLAAGIAAVVLPKSLGLPEEASNKTLGTKIMTIGLYLVGGLASAAIATLVDSAGSKEEEGEEATEPLFDNLDY
;
A
#
# COMPACT_ATOMS: atom_id res chain seq x y z
N MET A 1 0.10 -16.48 6.91
CA MET A 1 1.27 -15.62 7.16
C MET A 1 1.00 -14.85 8.43
N LYS A 2 2.04 -14.55 9.20
CA LYS A 2 1.88 -13.81 10.46
C LYS A 2 1.40 -12.38 10.19
N VAL A 3 0.69 -11.79 11.16
CA VAL A 3 0.22 -10.39 11.06
C VAL A 3 1.38 -9.42 10.88
N SER A 4 2.51 -9.67 11.55
CA SER A 4 3.74 -8.88 11.38
C SER A 4 4.25 -8.89 9.93
N SER A 5 4.24 -10.05 9.27
CA SER A 5 4.61 -10.17 7.85
C SER A 5 3.64 -9.41 6.94
N ALA A 6 2.34 -9.47 7.25
CA ALA A 6 1.32 -8.72 6.50
C ALA A 6 1.54 -7.21 6.62
N LEU A 7 1.72 -6.69 7.85
CA LEU A 7 1.98 -5.27 8.11
C LEU A 7 3.29 -4.80 7.48
N ALA A 8 4.36 -5.59 7.56
CA ALA A 8 5.64 -5.28 6.94
C ALA A 8 5.51 -5.20 5.41
N GLY A 9 4.78 -6.14 4.79
CA GLY A 9 4.47 -6.10 3.37
C GLY A 9 3.65 -4.87 2.99
N GLY A 10 2.57 -4.60 3.74
CA GLY A 10 1.72 -3.43 3.52
C GLY A 10 2.50 -2.13 3.54
N LEU A 11 3.30 -1.91 4.59
CA LEU A 11 4.12 -0.71 4.74
C LEU A 11 5.14 -0.59 3.60
N ALA A 12 5.79 -1.68 3.21
CA ALA A 12 6.73 -1.67 2.10
C ALA A 12 6.07 -1.31 0.76
N GLY A 13 4.87 -1.83 0.50
CA GLY A 13 4.09 -1.48 -0.68
C GLY A 13 3.76 0.01 -0.71
N THR A 14 3.25 0.55 0.40
CA THR A 14 2.94 1.98 0.54
C THR A 14 4.16 2.87 0.35
N LEU A 15 5.28 2.57 1.02
CA LEU A 15 6.51 3.33 0.87
C LEU A 15 7.08 3.25 -0.56
N THR A 16 6.89 2.11 -1.23
CA THR A 16 7.27 1.94 -2.64
C THR A 16 6.46 2.86 -3.54
N VAL A 17 5.13 2.91 -3.37
CA VAL A 17 4.24 3.81 -4.11
C VAL A 17 4.64 5.27 -3.85
N ALA A 18 4.77 5.69 -2.59
CA ALA A 18 5.13 7.05 -2.24
C ALA A 18 6.48 7.48 -2.85
N SER A 19 7.50 6.61 -2.76
CA SER A 19 8.85 6.90 -3.26
C SER A 19 8.87 6.96 -4.80
N MET A 20 8.21 6.02 -5.47
CA MET A 20 8.12 6.01 -6.93
C MET A 20 7.28 7.16 -7.47
N HIS A 21 6.21 7.54 -6.78
CA HIS A 21 5.40 8.71 -7.11
C HIS A 21 6.26 9.98 -7.10
N GLU A 22 7.02 10.19 -6.02
CA GLU A 22 7.91 11.35 -5.90
C GLU A 22 9.04 11.32 -6.96
N ALA A 23 9.57 10.14 -7.29
CA ALA A 23 10.54 10.00 -8.37
C ALA A 23 9.93 10.35 -9.74
N LEU A 24 8.75 9.83 -10.06
CA LEU A 24 8.02 10.13 -11.30
C LEU A 24 7.77 11.63 -11.45
N ARG A 25 7.34 12.28 -10.36
CA ARG A 25 7.08 13.73 -10.32
C ARG A 25 8.32 14.56 -10.66
N ARG A 26 9.53 14.07 -10.39
CA ARG A 26 10.78 14.77 -10.69
C ARG A 26 11.26 14.56 -12.11
N ILE A 27 10.88 13.46 -12.76
CA ILE A 27 11.42 13.08 -14.08
C ILE A 27 10.48 13.37 -15.24
N THR A 28 9.17 13.50 -15.00
CA THR A 28 8.20 13.78 -16.07
C THR A 28 7.12 14.79 -15.66
N PRO A 29 6.81 15.78 -16.52
CA PRO A 29 5.74 16.74 -16.27
C PRO A 29 4.34 16.12 -16.30
N ASP A 30 4.20 14.94 -16.92
CA ASP A 30 2.93 14.21 -17.04
C ASP A 30 2.72 13.19 -15.90
N ALA A 31 3.56 13.25 -14.86
CA ALA A 31 3.45 12.39 -13.69
C ALA A 31 2.06 12.52 -13.05
N PRO A 32 1.47 11.41 -12.62
CA PRO A 32 0.22 11.47 -11.86
C PRO A 32 0.45 12.29 -10.58
N ARG A 33 -0.49 13.17 -10.25
CA ARG A 33 -0.51 14.09 -9.11
C ARG A 33 -1.43 13.56 -8.00
N MET A 34 -1.11 12.37 -7.52
CA MET A 34 -1.80 11.72 -6.40
C MET A 34 -1.84 12.61 -5.16
N ASP A 35 -0.75 13.35 -4.90
CA ASP A 35 -0.66 14.38 -3.86
C ASP A 35 -1.85 15.35 -3.84
N LYS A 36 -2.31 15.79 -5.02
CA LYS A 36 -3.48 16.67 -5.13
C LYS A 36 -4.78 15.90 -5.00
N LEU A 37 -4.85 14.71 -5.59
CA LEU A 37 -6.05 13.87 -5.55
C LEU A 37 -6.43 13.53 -4.10
N ASP A 38 -5.46 13.18 -3.26
CA ASP A 38 -5.71 12.80 -1.87
C ASP A 38 -6.21 13.97 -1.04
N MET A 39 -5.63 15.16 -1.24
CA MET A 39 -6.11 16.39 -0.60
C MET A 39 -7.53 16.74 -1.05
N ASP A 40 -7.85 16.61 -2.34
CA ASP A 40 -9.18 16.89 -2.86
C ASP A 40 -10.22 15.89 -2.37
N LEU A 41 -9.85 14.61 -2.29
CA LEU A 41 -10.67 13.55 -1.71
C LEU A 41 -10.96 13.82 -0.22
N LEU A 42 -9.92 14.11 0.56
CA LEU A 42 -10.06 14.40 2.00
C LEU A 42 -10.89 15.68 2.23
N ARG A 43 -10.63 16.74 1.46
CA ARG A 43 -11.39 17.99 1.49
C ARG A 43 -12.87 17.73 1.19
N LYS A 44 -13.16 16.89 0.18
CA LYS A 44 -14.54 16.52 -0.17
C LYS A 44 -15.20 15.71 0.95
N GLY A 45 -14.50 14.74 1.53
CA GLY A 45 -14.99 13.93 2.64
C GLY A 45 -15.36 14.77 3.86
N LEU A 46 -14.47 15.67 4.29
CA LEU A 46 -14.71 16.59 5.39
C LEU A 46 -15.93 17.49 5.14
N LYS A 47 -16.07 18.05 3.92
CA LYS A 47 -17.24 18.83 3.54
C LYS A 47 -18.53 18.02 3.58
N SER A 48 -18.51 16.78 3.09
CA SER A 48 -19.68 15.89 3.11
C SER A 48 -20.14 15.56 4.53
N MET A 49 -19.22 15.55 5.49
CA MET A 49 -19.50 15.32 6.90
C MET A 49 -19.81 16.62 7.68
N HIS A 50 -19.97 17.75 6.98
CA HIS A 50 -20.14 19.08 7.59
C HIS A 50 -19.01 19.44 8.58
N LYS A 51 -17.80 18.92 8.35
CA LYS A 51 -16.60 19.24 9.13
C LYS A 51 -15.84 20.39 8.49
N LYS A 52 -15.19 21.21 9.33
CA LYS A 52 -14.31 22.27 8.87
C LYS A 52 -13.09 21.65 8.17
N VAL A 53 -12.80 22.11 6.96
CA VAL A 53 -11.57 21.76 6.26
C VAL A 53 -10.42 22.56 6.91
N PRO A 54 -9.33 21.91 7.34
CA PRO A 54 -8.18 22.62 7.88
C PRO A 54 -7.45 23.43 6.79
N ASN A 55 -6.44 24.18 7.18
CA ASN A 55 -5.59 24.88 6.21
C ASN A 55 -4.80 23.89 5.33
N GLU A 56 -4.25 24.35 4.21
CA GLU A 56 -3.57 23.50 3.22
C GLU A 56 -2.47 22.62 3.82
N ASN A 57 -1.62 23.17 4.71
CA ASN A 57 -0.50 22.44 5.31
C ASN A 57 -0.97 21.32 6.24
N GLU A 58 -1.99 21.59 7.04
CA GLU A 58 -2.57 20.60 7.94
C GLU A 58 -3.37 19.54 7.16
N LEU A 59 -4.09 19.95 6.13
CA LEU A 59 -4.79 19.05 5.21
C LEU A 59 -3.81 18.10 4.52
N GLN A 60 -2.66 18.60 4.05
CA GLN A 60 -1.62 17.79 3.45
C GLN A 60 -1.04 16.77 4.44
N ARG A 61 -0.80 17.17 5.70
CA ARG A 61 -0.34 16.23 6.74
C ARG A 61 -1.36 15.13 7.01
N TRP A 62 -2.65 15.48 7.04
CA TRP A 62 -3.72 14.50 7.22
C TRP A 62 -3.84 13.57 6.01
N ALA A 63 -3.68 14.10 4.80
CA ALA A 63 -3.68 13.29 3.57
C ALA A 63 -2.52 12.27 3.60
N VAL A 64 -1.30 12.71 3.88
CA VAL A 64 -0.12 11.81 3.97
C VAL A 64 -0.28 10.77 5.08
N GLY A 65 -0.76 11.17 6.26
CA GLY A 65 -1.00 10.24 7.36
C GLY A 65 -2.10 9.23 7.05
N GLY A 66 -3.18 9.69 6.41
CA GLY A 66 -4.29 8.86 5.96
C GLY A 66 -3.87 7.88 4.88
N GLU A 67 -3.16 8.34 3.85
CA GLU A 67 -2.57 7.52 2.79
C GLU A 67 -1.67 6.44 3.39
N LEU A 68 -0.73 6.82 4.26
CA LEU A 68 0.19 5.86 4.89
C LEU A 68 -0.57 4.76 5.63
N LEU A 69 -1.58 5.12 6.43
CA LEU A 69 -2.36 4.15 7.22
C LEU A 69 -3.27 3.28 6.33
N CYS A 70 -4.05 3.91 5.45
CA CYS A 70 -5.01 3.23 4.59
C CYS A 70 -4.32 2.31 3.58
N ASP A 71 -3.25 2.78 2.94
CA ASP A 71 -2.53 1.99 1.96
C ASP A 71 -1.76 0.86 2.62
N THR A 72 -1.19 1.09 3.81
CA THR A 72 -0.53 0.00 4.56
C THR A 72 -1.53 -1.08 4.90
N ALA A 73 -2.72 -0.71 5.39
CA ALA A 73 -3.79 -1.65 5.68
C ALA A 73 -4.26 -2.38 4.40
N TYR A 74 -4.44 -1.65 3.30
CA TYR A 74 -4.85 -2.18 2.00
C TYR A 74 -3.84 -3.19 1.45
N TYR A 75 -2.56 -2.82 1.38
CA TYR A 75 -1.51 -3.68 0.83
C TYR A 75 -1.13 -4.83 1.76
N SER A 76 -1.41 -4.74 3.07
CA SER A 76 -1.27 -5.88 3.98
C SER A 76 -2.15 -7.07 3.55
N LEU A 77 -3.25 -6.82 2.84
CA LEU A 77 -4.11 -7.86 2.28
C LEU A 77 -3.40 -8.70 1.20
N ALA A 78 -2.25 -8.27 0.67
CA ALA A 78 -1.43 -9.11 -0.19
C ALA A 78 -1.05 -10.44 0.49
N ALA A 79 -0.89 -10.42 1.82
CA ALA A 79 -0.57 -11.61 2.61
C ALA A 79 -1.80 -12.50 2.93
N ALA A 80 -3.03 -12.04 2.66
CA ALA A 80 -4.26 -12.75 3.03
C ALA A 80 -4.41 -14.11 2.34
N GLY A 81 -3.87 -14.26 1.12
CA GLY A 81 -3.87 -15.52 0.39
C GLY A 81 -2.83 -16.55 0.87
N GLY A 82 -2.04 -16.20 1.90
CA GLY A 82 -0.88 -16.97 2.35
C GLY A 82 0.30 -16.90 1.36
N ARG A 83 1.45 -17.48 1.74
CA ARG A 83 2.71 -17.35 1.00
C ARG A 83 2.59 -17.75 -0.47
N LYS A 84 1.85 -18.82 -0.77
CA LYS A 84 1.67 -19.34 -2.14
C LYS A 84 0.92 -18.38 -3.07
N ARG A 85 0.04 -17.51 -2.53
CA ARG A 85 -0.81 -16.61 -3.32
C ARG A 85 -0.46 -15.14 -3.13
N ALA A 86 0.57 -14.82 -2.35
CA ALA A 86 0.95 -13.44 -2.04
C ALA A 86 1.17 -12.60 -3.30
N TRP A 87 1.87 -13.15 -4.30
CA TRP A 87 2.11 -12.48 -5.58
C TRP A 87 0.83 -12.22 -6.38
N LEU A 88 -0.09 -13.18 -6.41
CA LEU A 88 -1.38 -13.03 -7.09
C LEU A 88 -2.22 -11.94 -6.40
N TYR A 89 -2.30 -11.96 -5.07
CA TYR A 89 -3.05 -10.98 -4.31
C TYR A 89 -2.42 -9.59 -4.40
N GLY A 90 -1.09 -9.50 -4.31
CA GLY A 90 -0.36 -8.24 -4.49
C GLY A 90 -0.59 -7.63 -5.87
N ALA A 91 -0.46 -8.42 -6.94
CA ALA A 91 -0.75 -7.95 -8.30
C ALA A 91 -2.21 -7.53 -8.47
N PHE A 92 -3.16 -8.33 -7.96
CA PHE A 92 -4.59 -8.01 -8.00
C PHE A 92 -4.90 -6.71 -7.27
N LEU A 93 -4.41 -6.54 -6.03
CA LEU A 93 -4.60 -5.34 -5.23
C LEU A 93 -3.96 -4.11 -5.89
N GLY A 94 -2.76 -4.25 -6.43
CA GLY A 94 -2.08 -3.16 -7.14
C GLY A 94 -2.83 -2.73 -8.41
N LEU A 95 -3.31 -3.69 -9.21
CA LEU A 95 -4.14 -3.38 -10.38
C LEU A 95 -5.47 -2.74 -9.98
N ALA A 96 -6.14 -3.28 -8.96
CA ALA A 96 -7.41 -2.74 -8.47
C ALA A 96 -7.26 -1.30 -7.98
N ALA A 97 -6.20 -1.01 -7.20
CA ALA A 97 -5.90 0.34 -6.72
C ALA A 97 -5.54 1.28 -7.88
N GLY A 98 -4.71 0.83 -8.83
CA GLY A 98 -4.33 1.62 -9.99
C GLY A 98 -5.52 1.98 -10.90
N ILE A 99 -6.41 1.01 -11.16
CA ILE A 99 -7.64 1.24 -11.91
C ILE A 99 -8.57 2.19 -11.15
N ALA A 100 -8.75 1.96 -9.84
CA ALA A 100 -9.54 2.84 -9.00
C ALA A 100 -9.00 4.28 -9.03
N ALA A 101 -7.69 4.48 -8.90
CA ALA A 101 -7.06 5.80 -8.96
C ALA A 101 -7.32 6.53 -10.29
N VAL A 102 -7.48 5.81 -11.40
CA VAL A 102 -7.81 6.40 -12.71
C VAL A 102 -9.30 6.67 -12.88
N VAL A 103 -10.18 5.79 -12.40
CA VAL A 103 -11.63 5.83 -12.68
C VAL A 103 -12.41 6.61 -11.62
N LEU A 104 -12.00 6.50 -10.36
CA LEU A 104 -12.72 7.03 -9.20
C LEU A 104 -12.81 8.56 -9.17
N PRO A 105 -11.80 9.36 -9.57
CA PRO A 105 -11.89 10.82 -9.51
C PRO A 105 -13.14 11.36 -10.22
N LYS A 106 -13.42 10.86 -11.42
CA LYS A 106 -14.60 11.23 -12.20
C LYS A 106 -15.91 10.94 -11.47
N SER A 107 -16.04 9.72 -10.96
CA SER A 107 -17.27 9.28 -10.26
C SER A 107 -17.48 10.04 -8.95
N LEU A 108 -16.39 10.48 -8.33
CA LEU A 108 -16.40 11.31 -7.14
C LEU A 108 -16.43 12.80 -7.45
N GLY A 109 -16.59 13.24 -8.71
CA GLY A 109 -16.59 14.67 -9.07
C GLY A 109 -15.33 15.42 -8.59
N LEU A 110 -14.19 14.73 -8.54
CA LEU A 110 -12.87 15.28 -8.26
C LEU A 110 -12.18 15.66 -9.57
N PRO A 111 -11.18 16.55 -9.55
CA PRO A 111 -10.41 16.89 -10.75
C PRO A 111 -9.74 15.66 -11.37
N GLU A 112 -10.10 15.33 -12.60
CA GLU A 112 -9.59 14.14 -13.30
C GLU A 112 -8.13 14.28 -13.75
N GLU A 113 -7.64 15.51 -13.89
CA GLU A 113 -6.29 15.81 -14.40
C GLU A 113 -5.17 15.26 -13.51
N ALA A 114 -5.45 14.96 -12.24
CA ALA A 114 -4.46 14.45 -11.32
C ALA A 114 -3.93 13.06 -11.74
N SER A 115 -4.80 12.13 -12.12
CA SER A 115 -4.40 10.74 -12.44
C SER A 115 -4.79 10.29 -13.86
N ASN A 116 -5.56 11.11 -14.59
CA ASN A 116 -6.22 10.69 -15.84
C ASN A 116 -5.98 11.64 -17.02
N LYS A 117 -5.00 12.56 -16.91
CA LYS A 117 -4.75 13.63 -17.91
C LYS A 117 -4.46 13.10 -19.32
N THR A 118 -3.60 12.09 -19.44
CA THR A 118 -3.20 11.48 -20.72
C THR A 118 -3.23 9.95 -20.61
N LEU A 119 -3.18 9.25 -21.75
CA LEU A 119 -3.02 7.79 -21.74
C LEU A 119 -1.73 7.37 -20.99
N GLY A 120 -0.66 8.15 -21.14
CA GLY A 120 0.60 7.96 -20.40
C GLY A 120 0.40 8.06 -18.90
N THR A 121 -0.31 9.09 -18.41
CA THR A 121 -0.59 9.28 -16.98
C THR A 121 -1.42 8.12 -16.40
N LYS A 122 -2.38 7.59 -17.16
CA LYS A 122 -3.16 6.41 -16.73
C LYS A 122 -2.29 5.18 -16.57
N ILE A 123 -1.44 4.89 -17.57
CA ILE A 123 -0.53 3.74 -17.54
C ILE A 123 0.48 3.89 -16.39
N MET A 124 1.04 5.08 -16.19
CA MET A 124 1.94 5.35 -15.06
C MET A 124 1.24 5.15 -13.71
N THR A 125 -0.01 5.60 -13.58
CA THR A 125 -0.80 5.39 -12.36
C THR A 125 -1.01 3.89 -12.11
N ILE A 126 -1.50 3.14 -13.09
CA ILE A 126 -1.72 1.69 -12.93
C ILE A 126 -0.41 0.95 -12.62
N GLY A 127 0.66 1.28 -13.34
CA GLY A 127 1.98 0.69 -13.12
C GLY A 127 2.54 0.98 -11.73
N LEU A 128 2.39 2.21 -11.23
CA LEU A 128 2.83 2.61 -9.90
C LEU A 128 2.19 1.75 -8.81
N TYR A 129 0.86 1.63 -8.82
CA TYR A 129 0.14 0.81 -7.82
C TYR A 129 0.42 -0.69 -7.99
N LEU A 130 0.60 -1.18 -9.22
CA LEU A 130 1.03 -2.56 -9.45
C LEU A 130 2.39 -2.85 -8.80
N VAL A 131 3.38 -1.97 -8.98
CA VAL A 131 4.69 -2.15 -8.35
C VAL A 131 4.60 -2.12 -6.83
N GLY A 132 3.76 -1.25 -6.26
CA GLY A 132 3.46 -1.26 -4.81
C GLY A 132 2.92 -2.60 -4.32
N GLY A 133 1.95 -3.17 -5.04
CA GLY A 133 1.38 -4.47 -4.71
C GLY A 133 2.38 -5.62 -4.80
N LEU A 134 3.25 -5.62 -5.81
CA LEU A 134 4.31 -6.61 -5.97
C LEU A 134 5.38 -6.48 -4.87
N ALA A 135 5.77 -5.25 -4.51
CA ALA A 135 6.70 -4.99 -3.41
C ALA A 135 6.14 -5.48 -2.07
N SER A 136 4.85 -5.24 -1.81
CA SER A 136 4.16 -5.79 -0.62
C SER A 136 4.24 -7.30 -0.56
N ALA A 137 3.92 -7.99 -1.67
CA ALA A 137 3.98 -9.45 -1.75
C ALA A 137 5.40 -9.99 -1.50
N ALA A 138 6.42 -9.34 -2.06
CA ALA A 138 7.82 -9.72 -1.90
C ALA A 138 8.26 -9.61 -0.43
N ILE A 139 8.00 -8.47 0.22
CA ILE A 139 8.41 -8.24 1.61
C ILE A 139 7.62 -9.11 2.59
N ALA A 140 6.31 -9.26 2.40
CA ALA A 140 5.52 -10.15 3.23
C ALA A 140 6.08 -11.59 3.17
N THR A 141 6.39 -12.08 1.97
CA THR A 141 6.94 -13.42 1.76
C THR A 141 8.31 -13.60 2.41
N LEU A 142 9.17 -12.57 2.30
CA LEU A 142 10.51 -12.58 2.89
C LEU A 142 10.45 -12.64 4.42
N VAL A 143 9.66 -11.75 5.04
CA VAL A 143 9.53 -11.68 6.50
C VAL A 143 8.89 -12.95 7.07
N ASP A 144 7.87 -13.48 6.41
CA ASP A 144 7.25 -14.74 6.79
C ASP A 144 8.25 -15.91 6.70
N SER A 145 9.14 -15.91 5.70
CA SER A 145 10.17 -16.95 5.54
C SER A 145 11.26 -16.88 6.61
N ALA A 146 11.64 -15.67 7.03
CA ALA A 146 12.60 -15.49 8.13
C ALA A 146 12.00 -15.97 9.46
N GLY A 147 10.77 -15.57 9.76
CA GLY A 147 10.11 -15.95 11.02
C GLY A 147 9.77 -17.44 11.14
N SER A 148 9.66 -18.20 10.04
CA SER A 148 9.50 -19.66 10.09
C SER A 148 10.83 -20.37 10.45
N LYS A 149 11.97 -19.82 10.02
CA LYS A 149 13.29 -20.43 10.30
C LYS A 149 13.72 -20.25 11.75
N GLU A 150 13.31 -19.16 12.39
CA GLU A 150 13.57 -18.91 13.81
C GLU A 150 12.79 -19.89 14.68
N GLU A 151 11.50 -20.14 14.38
CA GLU A 151 10.66 -21.09 15.12
C GLU A 151 11.16 -22.54 15.00
N GLU A 152 11.54 -23.00 13.81
CA GLU A 152 12.13 -24.34 13.62
C GLU A 152 13.47 -24.51 14.34
N GLY A 153 14.26 -23.44 14.45
CA GLY A 153 15.53 -23.44 15.18
C GLY A 153 15.35 -23.48 16.69
N GLU A 154 14.31 -22.84 17.22
CA GLU A 154 13.98 -22.80 18.65
C GLU A 154 13.39 -24.15 19.11
N GLU A 155 12.50 -24.76 18.33
CA GLU A 155 11.90 -26.08 18.60
C GLU A 155 12.94 -27.22 18.52
N ALA A 156 13.96 -27.09 17.66
CA ALA A 156 15.08 -28.04 17.60
C ALA A 156 16.06 -27.93 18.79
N THR A 157 15.95 -26.86 19.59
CA THR A 157 16.78 -26.63 20.78
C THR A 157 16.07 -26.86 22.11
N GLU A 158 14.75 -27.13 22.10
CA GLU A 158 14.07 -27.62 23.31
C GLU A 158 14.67 -28.99 23.68
N PRO A 159 15.31 -29.11 24.85
CA PRO A 159 16.08 -30.29 25.14
C PRO A 159 15.17 -31.43 25.58
N LEU A 160 15.59 -32.63 25.17
CA LEU A 160 15.10 -33.95 25.51
C LEU A 160 15.22 -34.27 27.03
N PHE A 161 14.86 -33.35 27.93
CA PHE A 161 14.98 -33.50 29.39
C PHE A 161 13.66 -33.83 30.09
N ASP A 162 12.51 -33.82 29.39
CA ASP A 162 11.20 -34.13 29.99
C ASP A 162 10.82 -35.63 29.97
N ASN A 163 11.77 -36.53 29.64
CA ASN A 163 11.54 -37.99 29.62
C ASN A 163 12.41 -38.79 30.61
N LEU A 164 12.89 -38.15 31.68
CA LEU A 164 13.52 -38.87 32.80
C LEU A 164 12.65 -38.69 34.06
N ASP A 165 11.54 -39.40 34.08
CA ASP A 165 10.85 -39.75 35.33
C ASP A 165 11.80 -40.66 36.14
N TYR A 166 12.18 -40.17 37.33
CA TYR A 166 12.99 -40.86 38.34
C TYR A 166 12.21 -41.99 39.04
#